data_AF-A0A3N6FZI0-F1
#
_entry.id   AF-A0A3N6FZI0-F1
#
_cell.length_a   1.000
_cell.length_b   1.000
_cell.length_c   1.000
_cell.angle_alpha   90.00
_cell.angle_beta   90.00
_cell.angle_gamma   90.00
#
_symmetry.space_group_name_H-M   'P 1'
#
loop_
_entity.id
_entity.type
_entity.pdbx_description
1 polymer ?
#
loop_
_entity_poly.entity_id
_entity_poly.type
_entity_poly.pdbx_seq_one_letter_code
_entity_poly.pdbx_strand_id
1 'polypeptide(L)'
;MWLLPEDERAVGRRIGDVLPRSGWLCSQPGPKGLHQVHLHPSLGEALDCGGRQAFLLLPEGAGAPEDVLVAEGAVSRSDLPRSAVLQFLCSRRFRDGAGEALEAGRLAVRWNEPEVGPERHRLLTDQTRLAWRALRSATRPAGVEAAHGGRVSGMRIGPAAYDLVTGTGMPLTRGGSQRLRLAGGATR
;
A
#
# COMPACT_ATOMS: atom_id res chain seq x y z
N MET A 1 8.04 -1.54 0.28
CA MET A 1 7.67 -2.95 0.03
C MET A 1 7.73 -3.20 -1.46
N TRP A 2 8.10 -4.40 -1.91
CA TRP A 2 8.10 -4.75 -3.33
C TRP A 2 6.98 -5.72 -3.63
N LEU A 3 6.06 -5.34 -4.52
CA LEU A 3 4.85 -6.08 -4.83
C LEU A 3 4.64 -6.10 -6.36
N LEU A 4 4.07 -7.19 -6.87
CA LEU A 4 3.46 -7.25 -8.20
C LEU A 4 1.93 -7.20 -8.07
N PRO A 5 1.16 -6.97 -9.16
CA PRO A 5 -0.29 -6.82 -9.08
C PRO A 5 -1.01 -7.95 -8.33
N GLU A 6 -0.53 -9.18 -8.43
CA GLU A 6 -1.08 -10.33 -7.70
C GLU A 6 -0.87 -10.21 -6.18
N ASP A 7 0.30 -9.71 -5.77
CA ASP A 7 0.63 -9.44 -4.38
C ASP A 7 -0.22 -8.27 -3.84
N GLU A 8 -0.43 -7.23 -4.65
CA GLU A 8 -1.27 -6.06 -4.30
C GLU A 8 -2.72 -6.47 -4.06
N ARG A 9 -3.28 -7.31 -4.94
CA ARG A 9 -4.60 -7.93 -4.75
C ARG A 9 -4.65 -8.78 -3.49
N ALA A 10 -3.61 -9.56 -3.21
CA ALA A 10 -3.53 -10.36 -1.99
C ALA A 10 -3.51 -9.50 -0.73
N VAL A 11 -2.71 -8.43 -0.70
CA VAL A 11 -2.70 -7.44 0.39
C VAL A 11 -4.06 -6.80 0.56
N GLY A 12 -4.68 -6.35 -0.55
CA GLY A 12 -6.00 -5.76 -0.57
C GLY A 12 -7.06 -6.66 0.06
N ARG A 13 -7.11 -7.93 -0.36
CA ARG A 13 -8.02 -8.93 0.23
C ARG A 13 -7.79 -9.10 1.73
N ARG A 14 -6.54 -9.27 2.16
CA ARG A 14 -6.22 -9.44 3.59
C ARG A 14 -6.61 -8.23 4.44
N ILE A 15 -6.48 -7.03 3.89
CA ILE A 15 -6.93 -5.80 4.58
C ILE A 15 -8.46 -5.77 4.64
N GLY A 16 -9.14 -6.10 3.55
CA GLY A 16 -10.60 -6.22 3.50
C GLY A 16 -11.14 -7.24 4.50
N ASP A 17 -10.48 -8.38 4.68
CA ASP A 17 -10.89 -9.41 5.66
C ASP A 17 -10.92 -8.89 7.11
N VAL A 18 -10.01 -7.96 7.46
CA VAL A 18 -9.87 -7.43 8.82
C VAL A 18 -10.50 -6.06 9.01
N LEU A 19 -10.84 -5.38 7.91
CA LEU A 19 -11.54 -4.09 7.84
C LEU A 19 -12.64 -4.16 6.75
N PRO A 20 -13.66 -5.02 6.90
CA PRO A 20 -14.68 -5.32 5.87
C PRO A 20 -15.54 -4.13 5.42
N ARG A 21 -15.65 -3.07 6.22
CA ARG A 21 -16.39 -1.84 5.89
C ARG A 21 -15.47 -0.72 5.44
N SER A 22 -14.20 -1.00 5.20
CA SER A 22 -13.25 0.01 4.75
C SER A 22 -13.41 0.31 3.27
N GLY A 23 -13.29 1.59 2.90
CA GLY A 23 -13.38 2.03 1.51
C GLY A 23 -12.07 2.63 1.04
N TRP A 24 -11.72 2.36 -0.23
CA TRP A 24 -10.50 2.83 -0.88
C TRP A 24 -10.82 3.90 -1.93
N LEU A 25 -10.27 5.10 -1.78
CA LEU A 25 -10.32 6.11 -2.83
C LEU A 25 -9.32 5.75 -3.94
N CYS A 26 -9.77 5.79 -5.19
CA CYS A 26 -8.87 5.76 -6.34
C CYS A 26 -8.05 7.05 -6.44
N SER A 27 -6.89 7.01 -7.09
CA SER A 27 -6.06 8.20 -7.31
C SER A 27 -5.70 8.40 -8.78
N GLN A 28 -6.56 9.09 -9.53
CA GLN A 28 -6.30 9.37 -10.94
C GLN A 28 -5.01 10.19 -11.15
N PRO A 29 -4.21 9.90 -12.20
CA PRO A 29 -3.11 10.74 -12.60
C PRO A 29 -3.62 12.06 -13.17
N GLY A 30 -3.00 13.19 -12.80
CA GLY A 30 -3.30 14.50 -13.39
C GLY A 30 -3.67 15.58 -12.36
N PRO A 31 -3.93 16.83 -12.83
CA PRO A 31 -4.37 17.94 -11.98
C PRO A 31 -5.65 17.60 -11.20
N LYS A 32 -5.74 18.13 -9.96
CA LYS A 32 -6.96 18.03 -9.15
C LYS A 32 -8.14 18.65 -9.91
N GLY A 33 -9.31 18.00 -9.85
CA GLY A 33 -10.56 18.50 -10.44
C GLY A 33 -10.81 18.10 -11.89
N LEU A 34 -9.86 17.45 -12.57
CA LEU A 34 -10.07 16.94 -13.94
C LEU A 34 -10.64 15.52 -14.00
N HIS A 35 -10.58 14.79 -12.88
CA HIS A 35 -11.07 13.43 -12.80
C HIS A 35 -11.90 13.24 -11.54
N GLN A 36 -13.03 12.56 -11.71
CA GLN A 36 -13.90 12.15 -10.63
C GLN A 36 -13.20 11.12 -9.76
N VAL A 37 -13.15 11.36 -8.45
CA VAL A 37 -12.61 10.40 -7.47
C VAL A 37 -13.73 9.47 -7.03
N HIS A 38 -13.42 8.18 -6.94
CA HIS A 38 -14.35 7.13 -6.56
C HIS A 38 -13.91 6.45 -5.28
N LEU A 39 -14.87 6.10 -4.41
CA LEU A 39 -14.68 5.21 -3.28
C LEU A 39 -15.06 3.79 -3.69
N HIS A 40 -14.11 2.85 -3.62
CA HIS A 40 -14.29 1.44 -3.96
C HIS A 40 -14.28 0.54 -2.72
N PRO A 41 -14.96 -0.63 -2.77
CA PRO A 41 -14.95 -1.61 -1.69
C PRO A 41 -13.60 -2.33 -1.52
N SER A 42 -12.75 -2.34 -2.55
CA SER A 42 -11.48 -3.07 -2.52
C SER A 42 -10.31 -2.26 -3.04
N LEU A 43 -9.11 -2.58 -2.54
CA LEU A 43 -7.85 -1.99 -3.04
C LEU A 43 -7.66 -2.29 -4.53
N GLY A 44 -7.97 -3.51 -4.98
CA GLY A 44 -7.82 -3.90 -6.38
C GLY A 44 -8.63 -3.01 -7.31
N GLU A 45 -9.90 -2.79 -7.01
CA GLU A 45 -10.76 -1.90 -7.82
C GLU A 45 -10.30 -0.45 -7.79
N ALA A 46 -9.84 0.05 -6.63
CA ALA A 46 -9.32 1.41 -6.54
C ALA A 46 -8.04 1.61 -7.38
N LEU A 47 -7.18 0.58 -7.47
CA LEU A 47 -5.98 0.58 -8.31
C LEU A 47 -6.32 0.39 -9.78
N ASP A 48 -7.28 -0.48 -10.12
CA ASP A 48 -7.75 -0.64 -11.50
C ASP A 48 -8.41 0.66 -12.02
N CYS A 49 -9.08 1.41 -11.14
CA CYS A 49 -9.64 2.72 -11.47
C CYS A 49 -8.57 3.81 -11.56
N GLY A 50 -7.77 4.01 -10.51
CA GLY A 50 -6.87 5.16 -10.35
C GLY A 50 -5.41 4.93 -10.75
N GLY A 51 -5.01 3.69 -11.00
CA GLY A 51 -3.63 3.34 -11.33
C GLY A 51 -2.75 3.16 -10.09
N ARG A 52 -1.77 4.05 -9.89
CA ARG A 52 -0.58 3.72 -9.07
C ARG A 52 -0.79 3.75 -7.56
N GLN A 53 -1.83 4.42 -7.06
CA GLN A 53 -2.03 4.54 -5.62
C GLN A 53 -3.51 4.57 -5.27
N ALA A 54 -3.81 4.18 -4.04
CA ALA A 54 -5.15 4.21 -3.47
C ALA A 54 -5.08 4.64 -2.00
N PHE A 55 -6.20 5.13 -1.49
CA PHE A 55 -6.28 5.72 -0.16
C PHE A 55 -7.41 5.11 0.65
N LEU A 56 -7.08 4.31 1.66
CA LEU A 56 -8.05 3.75 2.59
C LEU A 56 -8.52 4.83 3.56
N LEU A 57 -9.83 5.01 3.67
CA LEU A 57 -10.43 5.91 4.66
C LEU A 57 -10.45 5.27 6.04
N LEU A 58 -9.96 6.02 7.04
CA LEU A 58 -10.01 5.62 8.43
C LEU A 58 -10.74 6.68 9.29
N PRO A 59 -11.55 6.26 10.27
CA PRO A 59 -11.81 4.87 10.66
C PRO A 59 -12.60 4.09 9.60
N GLU A 60 -12.55 2.76 9.67
CA GLU A 60 -13.35 1.87 8.82
C GLU A 60 -14.83 2.31 8.74
N GLY A 61 -15.34 2.44 7.52
CA GLY A 61 -16.70 2.92 7.22
C GLY A 61 -16.83 4.44 7.19
N ALA A 62 -15.75 5.21 7.38
CA ALA A 62 -15.81 6.66 7.34
C ALA A 62 -16.45 7.20 6.05
N GLY A 63 -17.19 8.29 6.20
CA GLY A 63 -17.84 8.98 5.10
C GLY A 63 -16.84 9.44 4.05
N ALA A 64 -17.21 9.22 2.80
CA ALA A 64 -16.54 9.79 1.64
C ALA A 64 -16.63 11.34 1.68
N PRO A 65 -15.61 12.05 1.17
CA PRO A 65 -15.74 13.48 0.86
C PRO A 65 -16.95 13.76 -0.06
N GLU A 66 -17.52 14.96 0.02
CA GLU A 66 -18.75 15.33 -0.73
C GLU A 66 -18.59 15.21 -2.25
N ASP A 67 -17.40 15.45 -2.76
CA ASP A 67 -17.04 15.39 -4.18
C ASP A 67 -16.65 13.99 -4.66
N VAL A 68 -16.78 12.95 -3.83
CA VAL A 68 -16.43 11.57 -4.17
C VAL A 68 -17.65 10.74 -4.52
N LEU A 69 -17.60 10.04 -5.65
CA LEU A 69 -18.63 9.07 -6.02
C LEU A 69 -18.40 7.75 -5.30
N VAL A 70 -19.43 7.23 -4.65
CA VAL A 70 -19.37 5.93 -3.97
C VAL A 70 -19.73 4.84 -4.99
N ALA A 71 -18.78 3.95 -5.29
CA ALA A 71 -19.01 2.82 -6.17
C ALA A 71 -19.93 1.78 -5.50
N GLU A 72 -20.56 0.93 -6.32
CA GLU A 72 -21.40 -0.16 -5.82
C GLU A 72 -20.62 -1.05 -4.84
N GLY A 73 -21.26 -1.40 -3.72
CA GLY A 73 -20.66 -2.25 -2.67
C GLY A 73 -19.72 -1.52 -1.70
N ALA A 74 -19.32 -0.28 -1.97
CA ALA A 74 -18.51 0.50 -1.01
C ALA A 74 -19.37 1.01 0.16
N VAL A 75 -18.85 0.87 1.38
CA VAL A 75 -19.50 1.41 2.59
C VAL A 75 -19.02 2.83 2.84
N SER A 76 -19.96 3.78 2.94
CA SER A 76 -19.71 5.18 3.29
C SER A 76 -20.75 5.66 4.28
N ARG A 77 -20.32 6.11 5.46
CA ARG A 77 -21.22 6.59 6.52
C ARG A 77 -21.04 8.09 6.75
N SER A 78 -22.03 8.88 6.35
CA SER A 78 -22.02 10.34 6.54
C SER A 78 -21.94 10.77 8.01
N ASP A 79 -22.41 9.92 8.94
CA ASP A 79 -22.34 10.15 10.39
C ASP A 79 -20.95 9.87 10.99
N LEU A 80 -20.03 9.26 10.23
CA LEU A 80 -18.70 8.88 10.69
C LEU A 80 -17.62 9.66 9.93
N PRO A 81 -17.11 10.78 10.47
CA PRO A 81 -16.11 11.58 9.78
C PRO A 81 -14.80 10.82 9.63
N ARG A 82 -14.16 10.97 8.46
CA ARG A 82 -12.78 10.54 8.22
C ARG A 82 -11.82 11.31 9.13
N SER A 83 -10.94 10.59 9.81
CA SER A 83 -9.90 11.17 10.68
C SER A 83 -8.49 10.90 10.19
N ALA A 84 -8.28 9.87 9.36
CA ALA A 84 -6.98 9.55 8.80
C ALA A 84 -7.12 8.89 7.42
N VAL A 85 -6.00 8.83 6.71
CA VAL A 85 -5.89 8.14 5.42
C VAL A 85 -4.67 7.24 5.45
N LEU A 86 -4.88 5.98 5.08
CA LEU A 86 -3.79 5.05 4.80
C LEU A 86 -3.58 4.98 3.29
N GLN A 87 -2.42 5.45 2.83
CA GLN A 87 -1.99 5.44 1.45
C GLN A 87 -1.32 4.11 1.11
N PHE A 88 -1.81 3.48 0.05
CA PHE A 88 -1.12 2.40 -0.65
C PHE A 88 -0.53 2.94 -1.95
N LEU A 89 0.78 2.74 -2.16
CA LEU A 89 1.46 3.07 -3.41
C LEU A 89 2.05 1.79 -4.00
N CYS A 90 1.69 1.51 -5.25
CA CYS A 90 2.17 0.36 -6.01
C CYS A 90 3.68 0.40 -6.21
N SER A 91 4.25 -0.80 -6.24
CA SER A 91 5.58 -1.01 -6.78
C SER A 91 5.56 -0.80 -8.29
N ARG A 92 6.69 -0.43 -8.89
CA ARG A 92 6.78 -0.32 -10.36
C ARG A 92 8.10 -0.81 -10.88
N ARG A 93 8.07 -1.35 -12.10
CA ARG A 93 9.29 -1.49 -12.89
C ARG A 93 9.75 -0.12 -13.33
N PHE A 94 11.05 0.11 -13.18
CA PHE A 94 11.70 1.36 -13.47
C PHE A 94 12.95 1.06 -14.29
N ARG A 95 13.19 1.85 -15.35
CA ARG A 95 14.37 1.72 -16.20
C ARG A 95 15.13 3.04 -16.21
N ASP A 96 16.43 2.96 -15.98
CA ASP A 96 17.36 4.07 -16.12
C ASP A 96 18.65 3.61 -16.83
N GLY A 97 19.70 4.43 -16.80
CA GLY A 97 21.00 4.11 -17.39
C GLY A 97 21.71 2.89 -16.78
N ALA A 98 21.31 2.43 -15.59
CA ALA A 98 21.82 1.22 -14.95
C ALA A 98 20.95 -0.02 -15.24
N GLY A 99 19.95 0.10 -16.11
CA GLY A 99 19.04 -0.97 -16.50
C GLY A 99 17.71 -0.93 -15.76
N GLU A 100 17.02 -2.07 -15.78
CA GLU A 100 15.69 -2.23 -15.19
C GLU A 100 15.77 -2.71 -13.73
N ALA A 101 14.91 -2.16 -12.88
CA ALA A 101 14.79 -2.50 -11.47
C ALA A 101 13.34 -2.44 -10.99
N LEU A 102 13.02 -3.15 -9.92
CA LEU A 102 11.74 -3.05 -9.23
C LEU A 102 11.83 -2.00 -8.12
N GLU A 103 11.13 -0.88 -8.30
CA GLU A 103 11.01 0.18 -7.32
C GLU A 103 9.99 -0.18 -6.24
N ALA A 104 10.35 0.09 -4.99
CA ALA A 104 9.49 -0.15 -3.83
C ALA A 104 8.25 0.75 -3.85
N GLY A 105 7.10 0.13 -3.63
CA GLY A 105 5.89 0.79 -3.16
C GLY A 105 5.94 1.09 -1.65
N ARG A 106 4.85 1.63 -1.12
CA ARG A 106 4.71 1.92 0.32
C ARG A 106 3.29 1.77 0.83
N LEU A 107 3.19 1.45 2.12
CA LEU A 107 1.98 1.63 2.93
C LEU A 107 2.30 2.74 3.93
N ALA A 108 1.53 3.81 3.98
CA ALA A 108 1.80 4.93 4.87
C ALA A 108 0.51 5.49 5.43
N VAL A 109 0.53 5.93 6.68
CA VAL A 109 -0.63 6.53 7.36
C VAL A 109 -0.11 7.59 8.31
N ARG A 110 -0.88 8.68 8.46
CA ARG A 110 -0.55 9.77 9.39
C ARG A 110 -1.83 10.33 10.00
N TRP A 111 -1.77 10.59 11.30
CA TRP A 111 -2.69 11.41 12.09
C TRP A 111 -1.94 11.90 13.33
N ASN A 112 -2.47 12.91 14.02
CA ASN A 112 -1.93 13.37 15.30
C ASN A 112 -3.01 13.26 16.37
N GLU A 113 -2.66 12.75 17.57
CA GLU A 113 -3.62 12.60 18.68
C GLU A 113 -4.31 13.92 19.06
N PRO A 114 -3.62 15.08 19.16
CA PRO A 114 -4.28 16.35 19.49
C PRO A 114 -5.38 16.76 18.49
N GLU A 115 -5.29 16.33 17.23
CA GLU A 115 -6.26 16.67 16.18
C GLU A 115 -7.51 15.77 16.22
N VAL A 116 -7.35 14.51 16.66
CA VAL A 116 -8.42 13.50 16.57
C VAL A 116 -9.00 13.12 17.94
N GLY A 117 -8.32 13.47 19.04
CA GLY A 117 -8.66 13.08 20.40
C GLY A 117 -8.23 11.64 20.77
N PRO A 118 -8.12 11.33 22.07
CA PRO A 118 -7.53 10.08 22.57
C PRO A 118 -8.34 8.83 22.19
N GLU A 119 -9.66 8.92 22.15
CA GLU A 119 -10.52 7.80 21.75
C GLU A 119 -10.33 7.44 20.29
N ARG A 120 -10.33 8.45 19.41
CA ARG A 120 -10.09 8.25 17.98
C ARG A 120 -8.66 7.79 17.73
N HIS A 121 -7.69 8.32 18.46
CA HIS A 121 -6.30 7.89 18.37
C HIS A 121 -6.14 6.39 18.64
N ARG A 122 -6.80 5.87 19.70
CA ARG A 122 -6.80 4.43 20.01
C ARG A 122 -7.43 3.61 18.88
N LEU A 123 -8.61 4.01 18.40
CA LEU A 123 -9.30 3.34 17.29
C LEU A 123 -8.43 3.30 16.01
N LEU A 124 -7.84 4.43 15.63
CA LEU A 124 -6.97 4.53 14.45
C LEU A 124 -5.71 3.67 14.61
N THR A 125 -5.13 3.63 15.82
CA THR A 125 -3.98 2.79 16.13
C THR A 125 -4.32 1.31 15.93
N ASP A 126 -5.47 0.86 16.43
CA ASP A 126 -5.87 -0.54 16.34
C ASP A 126 -6.19 -0.95 14.90
N GLN A 127 -6.94 -0.14 14.15
CA GLN A 127 -7.22 -0.41 12.74
C GLN A 127 -5.95 -0.37 11.88
N THR A 128 -5.05 0.56 12.16
CA THR A 128 -3.73 0.61 11.51
C THR A 128 -2.93 -0.66 11.80
N ARG A 129 -2.94 -1.15 13.05
CA ARG A 129 -2.28 -2.42 13.42
C ARG A 129 -2.87 -3.62 12.68
N LEU A 130 -4.19 -3.66 12.48
CA LEU A 130 -4.87 -4.69 11.68
C LEU A 130 -4.39 -4.65 10.22
N ALA A 131 -4.39 -3.48 9.58
CA ALA A 131 -3.89 -3.31 8.22
C ALA A 131 -2.41 -3.73 8.08
N TRP A 132 -1.56 -3.38 9.04
CA TRP A 132 -0.16 -3.82 9.05
C TRP A 132 0.00 -5.33 9.26
N ARG A 133 -0.84 -5.96 10.09
CA ARG A 133 -0.86 -7.43 10.25
C ARG A 133 -1.28 -8.11 8.95
N ALA A 134 -2.30 -7.61 8.28
CA ALA A 134 -2.75 -8.07 6.98
C ALA A 134 -1.68 -7.94 5.89
N LEU A 135 -0.99 -6.80 5.81
CA LEU A 135 0.18 -6.65 4.92
C LEU A 135 1.24 -7.71 5.23
N ARG A 136 1.56 -7.93 6.51
CA ARG A 136 2.57 -8.91 6.91
C ARG A 136 2.18 -10.34 6.60
N SER A 137 0.90 -10.70 6.64
CA SER A 137 0.45 -12.06 6.29
C SER A 137 0.46 -12.31 4.77
N ALA A 138 0.32 -11.26 3.96
CA ALA A 138 0.38 -11.34 2.50
C ALA A 138 1.80 -11.24 1.90
N THR A 139 2.81 -10.96 2.73
CA THR A 139 4.19 -10.69 2.27
C THR A 139 5.21 -11.40 3.17
N ARG A 140 6.47 -11.46 2.75
CA ARG A 140 7.58 -11.99 3.57
C ARG A 140 8.62 -10.92 3.88
N PRO A 141 9.40 -11.06 4.98
CA PRO A 141 10.56 -10.21 5.21
C PRO A 141 11.53 -10.28 4.03
N ALA A 142 12.10 -9.13 3.65
CA ALA A 142 13.10 -9.01 2.60
C ALA A 142 14.36 -8.39 3.19
N GLY A 143 15.35 -9.23 3.53
CA GLY A 143 16.70 -8.74 3.77
C GLY A 143 17.30 -8.34 2.42
N VAL A 144 17.88 -7.14 2.33
CA VAL A 144 18.51 -6.68 1.09
C VAL A 144 19.93 -6.21 1.35
N GLU A 145 20.79 -6.39 0.35
CA GLU A 145 22.17 -5.97 0.37
C GLU A 145 22.37 -4.84 -0.63
N ALA A 146 22.99 -3.76 -0.17
CA ALA A 146 23.46 -2.68 -1.02
C ALA A 146 24.76 -3.10 -1.73
N ALA A 147 25.09 -2.43 -2.84
CA ALA A 147 26.31 -2.69 -3.60
C ALA A 147 27.61 -2.61 -2.77
N HIS A 148 27.63 -1.81 -1.70
CA HIS A 148 28.76 -1.69 -0.77
C HIS A 148 28.70 -2.68 0.41
N GLY A 149 27.93 -3.77 0.31
CA GLY A 149 27.86 -4.84 1.32
C GLY A 149 27.02 -4.53 2.57
N GLY A 150 26.38 -3.37 2.64
CA GLY A 150 25.51 -3.02 3.76
C GLY A 150 24.19 -3.76 3.69
N ARG A 151 23.84 -4.51 4.75
CA ARG A 151 22.55 -5.20 4.86
C ARG A 151 21.49 -4.28 5.44
N VAL A 152 20.36 -4.16 4.75
CA VAL A 152 19.18 -3.41 5.20
C VAL A 152 18.05 -4.38 5.51
N SER A 153 17.46 -4.22 6.69
CA SER A 153 16.34 -5.01 7.18
C SER A 153 15.06 -4.17 7.26
N GLY A 154 13.93 -4.80 7.64
CA GLY A 154 12.64 -4.13 7.80
C GLY A 154 11.83 -3.98 6.50
N MET A 155 12.38 -4.37 5.35
CA MET A 155 11.67 -4.38 4.08
C MET A 155 10.84 -5.66 3.92
N ARG A 156 9.85 -5.60 3.03
CA ARG A 156 8.96 -6.73 2.71
C ARG A 156 8.78 -6.87 1.22
N ILE A 157 8.60 -8.11 0.79
CA ILE A 157 8.38 -8.49 -0.62
C ILE A 157 7.19 -9.44 -0.71
N GLY A 158 6.37 -9.28 -1.72
CA GLY A 158 5.28 -10.21 -2.05
C GLY A 158 5.82 -11.48 -2.71
N PRO A 159 5.10 -12.62 -2.63
CA PRO A 159 5.51 -13.86 -3.29
C PRO A 159 5.82 -13.69 -4.78
N ALA A 160 4.96 -13.04 -5.55
CA ALA A 160 5.17 -12.88 -6.99
C ALA A 160 6.37 -11.97 -7.31
N ALA A 161 6.53 -10.88 -6.55
CA ALA A 161 7.72 -10.04 -6.65
C ALA A 161 9.01 -10.79 -6.27
N TYR A 162 8.95 -11.67 -5.27
CA TYR A 162 10.10 -12.49 -4.87
C TYR A 162 10.50 -13.44 -6.00
N ASP A 163 9.54 -14.14 -6.59
CA ASP A 163 9.78 -15.10 -7.67
C ASP A 163 10.34 -14.40 -8.93
N LEU A 164 9.85 -13.21 -9.26
CA LEU A 164 10.42 -12.39 -10.33
C LEU A 164 11.89 -12.07 -10.05
N VAL A 165 12.20 -11.54 -8.87
CA VAL A 165 13.55 -11.07 -8.53
C VAL A 165 14.55 -12.22 -8.45
N THR A 166 14.16 -13.36 -7.88
CA THR A 166 15.04 -14.54 -7.82
C THR A 166 15.17 -15.23 -9.17
N GLY A 167 14.10 -15.30 -9.96
CA GLY A 167 14.10 -15.96 -11.27
C GLY A 167 14.86 -15.19 -12.34
N THR A 168 14.82 -13.86 -12.33
CA THR A 168 15.46 -13.03 -13.37
C THR A 168 16.69 -12.29 -12.89
N GLY A 169 17.00 -12.35 -11.59
CA GLY A 169 18.05 -11.52 -10.98
C GLY A 169 17.74 -10.01 -11.01
N MET A 170 16.47 -9.62 -11.20
CA MET A 170 16.08 -8.21 -11.31
C MET A 170 16.48 -7.43 -10.04
N PRO A 171 17.26 -6.36 -10.15
CA PRO A 171 17.60 -5.54 -8.99
C PRO A 171 16.37 -4.89 -8.35
N LEU A 172 16.47 -4.66 -7.05
CA LEU A 172 15.51 -3.88 -6.26
C LEU A 172 16.01 -2.44 -6.09
N THR A 173 15.11 -1.48 -5.97
CA THR A 173 15.43 -0.11 -5.53
C THR A 173 14.37 0.42 -4.57
N ARG A 174 14.76 1.32 -3.66
CA ARG A 174 13.85 2.08 -2.78
C ARG A 174 13.37 3.40 -3.41
N GLY A 175 13.79 3.66 -4.64
CA GLY A 175 13.72 4.95 -5.30
C GLY A 175 15.12 5.49 -5.56
N GLY A 176 15.31 6.13 -6.71
CA GLY A 176 16.62 6.64 -7.15
C GLY A 176 17.55 5.59 -7.74
N SER A 177 18.85 5.91 -7.80
CA SER A 177 19.87 5.13 -8.51
C SER A 177 20.43 3.94 -7.74
N GLN A 178 20.18 3.83 -6.42
CA GLN A 178 20.71 2.71 -5.63
C GLN A 178 20.12 1.38 -6.10
N ARG A 179 20.98 0.36 -6.25
CA ARG A 179 20.59 -1.02 -6.57
C ARG A 179 20.83 -1.93 -5.39
N LEU A 180 19.81 -2.71 -5.09
CA LEU A 180 19.75 -3.64 -3.98
C LEU A 180 19.52 -5.05 -4.53
N ARG A 181 20.10 -6.03 -3.86
CA ARG A 181 19.83 -7.45 -4.14
C ARG A 181 19.16 -8.07 -2.92
N LEU A 182 18.31 -9.07 -3.14
CA LEU A 182 17.84 -9.89 -2.04
C LEU A 182 19.07 -10.57 -1.41
N ALA A 183 19.23 -10.41 -0.10
CA ALA A 183 20.23 -11.16 0.63
C ALA A 183 19.89 -12.64 0.51
N GLY A 184 20.86 -13.47 0.12
CA GLY A 184 20.69 -14.92 0.07
C GLY A 184 20.11 -15.41 1.39
N GLY A 185 18.95 -16.07 1.33
CA GLY A 185 18.35 -16.66 2.50
C GLY A 185 19.21 -17.82 2.95
N ALA A 186 19.90 -17.68 4.09
CA ALA A 186 20.11 -18.84 4.94
C ALA A 186 18.70 -19.27 5.38
N THR A 187 18.21 -20.38 4.83
CA THR A 187 17.13 -21.15 5.42
C THR A 187 17.44 -21.39 6.89
N ARG A 188 16.67 -20.78 7.78
CA ARG A 188 16.49 -21.20 9.17
C ARG A 188 15.05 -20.97 9.56
#